data_AF-A0A3B9ID53-F1
#
_entry.id   AF-A0A3B9ID53-F1
#
_cell.length_a   1.000
_cell.length_b   1.000
_cell.length_c   1.000
_cell.angle_alpha   90.00
_cell.angle_beta   90.00
_cell.angle_gamma   90.00
#
_symmetry.space_group_name_H-M   'P 1'
#
loop_
_entity.id
_entity.type
_entity.pdbx_description
1 polymer ?
#
loop_
_entity_poly.entity_id
_entity_poly.type
_entity_poly.pdbx_seq_one_letter_code
_entity_poly.pdbx_strand_id
1 'polypeptide(L)'
;MLFAGIVSLLDMVNPKIISFTVDSVIGTKTPALPEAARLLVDAAGGVETLRAHPVLIAAAVIGVGLLAALSRYIFRMTNALGAETFVRKMRDDLFAHIMYLPYTWHGENSTGDIIQRCTSDVQTIKRFISEQLVQLFRTVIMIVLALIFMGRIHFKVMLGSAVMIPVIVLYSLVFHVKIGSAFEKVDEEEGVLSSIVQENLTGVRVVRAFGREDYERGRFEKQNNYYTGFWIRLMTISSMYWSVADILTGL
;
A
#
# COMPACT_ATOMS: atom_id res chain seq x y z
N MET A 1 -5.41 2.14 -16.30
CA MET A 1 -6.46 2.64 -15.38
C MET A 1 -7.82 2.01 -15.62
N LEU A 2 -8.32 1.90 -16.86
CA LEU A 2 -9.58 1.19 -17.19
C LEU A 2 -9.68 -0.22 -16.56
N PHE A 3 -8.63 -1.03 -16.66
CA PHE A 3 -8.60 -2.37 -16.06
C PHE A 3 -8.64 -2.35 -14.52
N ALA A 4 -8.11 -1.32 -13.86
CA ALA A 4 -8.22 -1.18 -12.40
C ALA A 4 -9.68 -0.93 -11.97
N GLY A 5 -10.41 -0.12 -12.76
CA GLY A 5 -11.85 0.10 -12.57
C GLY A 5 -12.66 -1.19 -12.76
N ILE A 6 -12.36 -1.95 -13.81
CA ILE A 6 -12.99 -3.26 -14.07
C ILE A 6 -12.72 -4.24 -12.93
N VAL A 7 -11.46 -4.35 -12.48
CA VAL A 7 -11.11 -5.21 -11.33
C VAL A 7 -11.86 -4.78 -10.06
N SER A 8 -11.96 -3.47 -9.82
CA SER A 8 -12.69 -2.95 -8.65
C SER A 8 -14.19 -3.26 -8.72
N LEU A 9 -14.78 -3.15 -9.91
CA LEU A 9 -16.17 -3.56 -10.14
C LEU A 9 -16.36 -5.06 -9.90
N LEU A 10 -15.47 -5.90 -10.42
CA LEU A 10 -15.51 -7.36 -10.24
C LEU A 10 -15.33 -7.78 -8.78
N ASP A 11 -14.42 -7.14 -8.04
CA ASP A 11 -14.25 -7.38 -6.61
C ASP A 11 -15.55 -7.05 -5.84
N MET A 12 -16.34 -6.08 -6.32
CA MET A 12 -17.62 -5.70 -5.72
C MET A 12 -18.80 -6.60 -6.11
N VAL A 13 -18.65 -7.44 -7.15
CA VAL A 13 -19.64 -8.45 -7.53
C VAL A 13 -19.62 -9.64 -6.57
N ASN A 14 -18.46 -10.02 -6.03
CA ASN A 14 -18.31 -11.18 -5.14
C ASN A 14 -19.25 -11.17 -3.92
N PRO A 15 -19.34 -10.08 -3.11
CA PRO A 15 -20.26 -10.05 -1.97
C PRO A 15 -21.73 -10.20 -2.38
N LYS A 16 -22.12 -9.67 -3.56
CA LYS A 16 -23.48 -9.82 -4.07
C LYS A 16 -23.80 -11.25 -4.51
N ILE A 17 -22.82 -11.96 -5.08
CA ILE A 17 -22.97 -13.38 -5.40
C ILE A 17 -23.22 -14.18 -4.12
N ILE A 18 -22.47 -13.88 -3.05
CA ILE A 18 -22.61 -14.54 -1.76
C ILE A 18 -23.98 -14.23 -1.13
N SER A 19 -24.37 -12.95 -1.07
CA SER A 19 -25.70 -12.55 -0.57
C SER A 19 -26.83 -13.18 -1.39
N PHE A 20 -26.75 -13.22 -2.72
CA PHE A 20 -27.73 -13.90 -3.55
C PHE A 20 -27.84 -15.39 -3.21
N THR A 21 -26.71 -16.07 -3.05
CA THR A 21 -26.68 -17.49 -2.69
C THR A 21 -27.33 -17.71 -1.32
N VAL A 22 -27.02 -16.88 -0.32
CA VAL A 22 -27.59 -16.99 1.03
C VAL A 22 -29.08 -16.62 1.04
N ASP A 23 -29.46 -15.49 0.46
CA ASP A 23 -30.82 -14.94 0.55
C ASP A 23 -31.83 -15.68 -0.35
N SER A 24 -31.38 -16.19 -1.51
CA SER A 24 -32.26 -16.73 -2.56
C SER A 24 -32.19 -18.24 -2.74
N VAL A 25 -31.05 -18.89 -2.45
CA VAL A 25 -30.90 -20.35 -2.57
C VAL A 25 -31.19 -21.03 -1.23
N ILE A 26 -30.66 -20.47 -0.13
CA ILE A 26 -30.85 -20.98 1.23
C ILE A 26 -32.07 -20.34 1.89
N GLY A 27 -32.25 -19.02 1.76
CA GLY A 27 -33.41 -18.28 2.24
C GLY A 27 -34.64 -18.35 1.31
N THR A 28 -35.81 -17.98 1.83
CA THR A 28 -37.08 -17.89 1.08
C THR A 28 -37.41 -16.46 0.64
N LYS A 29 -36.44 -15.53 0.63
CA LYS A 29 -36.67 -14.14 0.23
C LYS A 29 -36.48 -13.97 -1.28
N THR A 30 -37.36 -13.20 -1.91
CA THR A 30 -37.25 -12.86 -3.33
C THR A 30 -35.96 -12.06 -3.60
N PRO A 31 -35.15 -12.43 -4.60
CA PRO A 31 -33.88 -11.77 -4.86
C PRO A 31 -34.03 -10.29 -5.23
N ALA A 32 -33.45 -9.40 -4.43
CA ALA A 32 -33.17 -8.02 -4.84
C ALA A 32 -31.90 -7.95 -5.70
N LEU A 33 -31.91 -8.67 -6.83
CA LEU A 33 -30.82 -8.67 -7.79
C LEU A 33 -30.82 -7.39 -8.65
N PRO A 34 -29.66 -6.82 -9.00
CA PRO A 34 -29.57 -5.84 -10.09
C PRO A 34 -30.02 -6.46 -11.42
N GLU A 35 -30.59 -5.68 -12.33
CA GLU A 35 -31.22 -6.16 -13.58
C GLU A 35 -30.32 -7.07 -14.41
N ALA A 36 -29.02 -6.79 -14.50
CA ALA A 36 -28.06 -7.63 -15.20
C ALA A 36 -27.94 -9.05 -14.61
N ALA A 37 -28.03 -9.18 -13.29
CA ALA A 37 -28.01 -10.48 -12.63
C ALA A 37 -29.37 -11.19 -12.72
N ARG A 38 -30.48 -10.45 -12.77
CA ARG A 38 -31.81 -11.03 -13.05
C ARG A 38 -31.86 -11.64 -14.46
N LEU A 39 -31.36 -10.91 -15.46
CA LEU A 39 -31.24 -11.40 -16.83
C LEU A 39 -30.42 -12.69 -16.94
N LEU A 40 -29.31 -12.79 -16.21
CA LEU A 40 -28.49 -14.01 -16.19
C LEU A 40 -29.18 -15.18 -15.47
N VAL A 41 -29.93 -14.91 -14.40
CA VAL A 41 -30.68 -15.93 -13.64
C VAL A 41 -31.91 -16.39 -14.43
N ASP A 42 -32.61 -15.48 -15.10
CA ASP A 42 -33.76 -15.80 -15.94
C ASP A 42 -33.32 -16.55 -17.20
N ALA A 43 -32.18 -16.18 -17.81
CA ALA A 43 -31.57 -16.92 -18.92
C ALA A 43 -31.08 -18.33 -18.50
N ALA A 44 -30.75 -18.52 -17.22
CA ALA A 44 -30.38 -19.82 -16.65
C ALA A 44 -31.58 -20.70 -16.25
N GLY A 45 -32.81 -20.27 -16.54
CA GLY A 45 -34.03 -21.04 -16.27
C GLY A 45 -34.69 -20.72 -14.92
N GLY A 46 -34.37 -19.57 -14.31
CA GLY A 46 -35.02 -19.07 -13.11
C GLY A 46 -34.51 -19.67 -11.80
N VAL A 47 -34.99 -19.11 -10.68
CA VAL A 47 -34.51 -19.42 -9.33
C VAL A 47 -34.83 -20.87 -8.92
N GLU A 48 -35.92 -21.46 -9.42
CA GLU A 48 -36.30 -22.86 -9.12
C GLU A 48 -35.34 -23.89 -9.74
N THR A 49 -34.89 -23.68 -10.97
CA THR A 49 -33.92 -24.56 -11.65
C THR A 49 -32.55 -24.49 -10.99
N LEU A 50 -32.15 -23.29 -10.56
CA LEU A 50 -30.93 -23.05 -9.79
C LEU A 50 -30.95 -23.74 -8.42
N ARG A 51 -32.13 -23.82 -7.79
CA ARG A 51 -32.32 -24.54 -6.51
C ARG A 51 -32.24 -26.05 -6.67
N ALA A 52 -32.71 -26.57 -7.81
CA ALA A 52 -32.64 -27.99 -8.15
C ALA A 52 -31.22 -28.45 -8.57
N HIS A 53 -30.39 -27.54 -9.12
CA HIS A 53 -29.04 -27.86 -9.62
C HIS A 53 -27.98 -26.88 -9.06
N PRO A 54 -27.53 -27.04 -7.80
CA PRO A 54 -26.56 -26.14 -7.18
C PRO A 54 -25.19 -26.12 -7.89
N VAL A 55 -24.89 -27.15 -8.69
CA VAL A 55 -23.67 -27.26 -9.49
C VAL A 55 -23.56 -26.13 -10.54
N LEU A 56 -24.68 -25.67 -11.10
CA LEU A 56 -24.70 -24.57 -12.07
C LEU A 56 -24.31 -23.23 -11.41
N ILE A 57 -24.73 -23.00 -10.17
CA ILE A 57 -24.34 -21.81 -9.39
C ILE A 57 -22.85 -21.89 -9.07
N ALA A 58 -22.38 -23.06 -8.58
CA ALA A 58 -20.97 -23.27 -8.30
C ALA A 58 -20.09 -23.02 -9.54
N ALA A 59 -20.51 -23.50 -10.72
CA ALA A 59 -19.82 -23.26 -11.98
C ALA A 59 -19.82 -21.77 -12.38
N ALA A 60 -20.93 -21.05 -12.16
CA ALA A 60 -21.00 -19.61 -12.43
C ALA A 60 -20.08 -18.79 -11.51
N VAL A 61 -20.02 -19.13 -10.21
CA VAL A 61 -19.09 -18.50 -9.25
C VAL A 61 -17.64 -18.75 -9.66
N ILE A 62 -17.31 -19.99 -10.03
CA ILE A 62 -15.97 -20.34 -10.53
C ILE A 62 -15.65 -19.56 -11.81
N GLY A 63 -16.60 -19.44 -12.75
CA GLY A 63 -16.43 -18.68 -13.99
C GLY A 63 -16.15 -17.20 -13.74
N VAL A 64 -16.93 -16.54 -12.87
CA VAL A 64 -16.70 -15.15 -12.47
C VAL A 64 -15.36 -15.00 -11.75
N GLY A 65 -15.02 -15.96 -10.87
CA GLY A 65 -13.74 -16.01 -10.18
C GLY A 65 -12.53 -16.09 -11.13
N LEU A 66 -12.62 -16.95 -12.15
CA LEU A 66 -11.61 -17.10 -13.19
C LEU A 66 -11.48 -15.82 -14.03
N LEU A 67 -12.60 -15.20 -14.42
CA LEU A 67 -12.58 -13.94 -15.18
C LEU A 67 -11.99 -12.79 -14.37
N ALA A 68 -12.28 -12.72 -13.06
CA ALA A 68 -11.66 -11.77 -12.15
C ALA A 68 -10.16 -12.04 -11.96
N ALA A 69 -9.75 -13.31 -11.86
CA ALA A 69 -8.35 -13.69 -11.79
C ALA A 69 -7.59 -13.30 -13.06
N LEU A 70 -8.15 -13.58 -14.23
CA LEU A 70 -7.59 -13.20 -15.52
C LEU A 70 -7.48 -11.67 -15.68
N SER A 71 -8.53 -10.93 -15.30
CA SER A 71 -8.53 -9.47 -15.34
C SER A 71 -7.46 -8.88 -14.41
N ARG A 72 -7.30 -9.45 -13.20
CA ARG A 72 -6.24 -9.07 -12.25
C ARG A 72 -4.85 -9.37 -12.81
N TYR A 73 -4.68 -10.52 -13.45
CA TYR A 73 -3.41 -10.90 -14.08
C TYR A 73 -3.03 -9.93 -15.21
N ILE A 74 -3.95 -9.66 -16.14
CA ILE A 74 -3.73 -8.73 -17.26
C ILE A 74 -3.41 -7.32 -16.73
N PHE A 75 -4.14 -6.87 -15.70
CA PHE A 75 -3.87 -5.58 -15.06
C PHE A 75 -2.46 -5.52 -14.45
N ARG A 76 -2.07 -6.54 -13.67
CA ARG A 76 -0.72 -6.59 -13.08
C ARG A 76 0.37 -6.62 -14.15
N MET A 77 0.18 -7.42 -15.19
CA MET A 77 1.13 -7.56 -16.29
C MET A 77 1.31 -6.24 -17.04
N THR A 78 0.20 -5.60 -17.45
CA THR A 78 0.25 -4.30 -18.15
C THR A 78 0.83 -3.18 -17.28
N ASN A 79 0.50 -3.16 -15.99
CA ASN A 79 1.07 -2.20 -15.04
C ASN A 79 2.58 -2.41 -14.87
N ALA A 80 3.04 -3.66 -14.73
CA ALA A 80 4.46 -3.99 -14.60
C ALA A 80 5.24 -3.62 -15.88
N LEU A 81 4.74 -3.99 -17.05
CA LEU A 81 5.37 -3.63 -18.33
C LEU A 81 5.45 -2.12 -18.52
N GLY A 82 4.39 -1.38 -18.20
CA GLY A 82 4.38 0.08 -18.24
C GLY A 82 5.38 0.70 -17.27
N ALA A 83 5.43 0.19 -16.03
CA ALA A 83 6.35 0.64 -14.99
C ALA A 83 7.83 0.44 -15.38
N GLU A 84 8.18 -0.76 -15.87
CA GLU A 84 9.56 -1.05 -16.27
C GLU A 84 9.98 -0.24 -17.51
N THR A 85 9.07 -0.08 -18.48
CA THR A 85 9.34 0.73 -19.66
C THR A 85 9.58 2.20 -19.30
N PHE A 86 8.76 2.73 -18.38
CA PHE A 86 8.91 4.09 -17.87
C PHE A 86 10.25 4.28 -17.15
N VAL A 87 10.62 3.35 -16.28
CA VAL A 87 11.90 3.40 -15.55
C VAL A 87 13.09 3.28 -16.48
N ARG A 88 13.04 2.36 -17.44
CA ARG A 88 14.10 2.21 -18.45
C ARG A 88 14.32 3.55 -19.16
N LYS A 89 13.26 4.17 -19.65
CA LYS A 89 13.34 5.47 -20.33
C LYS A 89 13.89 6.56 -19.43
N MET A 90 13.43 6.65 -18.17
CA MET A 90 13.99 7.61 -17.21
C MET A 90 15.49 7.41 -16.97
N ARG A 91 15.95 6.16 -16.84
CA ARG A 91 17.37 5.86 -16.66
C ARG A 91 18.18 6.21 -17.90
N ASP A 92 17.68 5.88 -19.08
CA ASP A 92 18.35 6.18 -20.36
C ASP A 92 18.47 7.70 -20.56
N ASP A 93 17.38 8.45 -20.34
CA ASP A 93 17.34 9.91 -20.48
C ASP A 93 18.26 10.59 -19.44
N LEU A 94 18.24 10.12 -18.19
CA LEU A 94 19.09 10.66 -17.11
C LEU A 94 20.57 10.35 -17.36
N PHE A 95 20.89 9.13 -17.76
CA PHE A 95 22.26 8.73 -18.10
C PHE A 95 22.80 9.52 -19.29
N ALA A 96 22.01 9.65 -20.36
CA ALA A 96 22.36 10.47 -21.50
C ALA A 96 22.63 11.93 -21.08
N HIS A 97 21.74 12.53 -20.28
CA HIS A 97 21.92 13.89 -19.79
C HIS A 97 23.22 14.05 -18.98
N ILE A 98 23.50 13.13 -18.05
CA ILE A 98 24.70 13.17 -17.22
C ILE A 98 25.98 13.08 -18.06
N MET A 99 26.00 12.29 -19.13
CA MET A 99 27.18 12.18 -20.01
C MET A 99 27.52 13.47 -20.76
N TYR A 100 26.55 14.36 -20.99
CA TYR A 100 26.77 15.63 -21.69
C TYR A 100 27.04 16.82 -20.75
N LEU A 101 27.10 16.59 -19.43
CA LEU A 101 27.38 17.65 -18.47
C LEU A 101 28.85 18.09 -18.52
N PRO A 102 29.14 19.38 -18.26
CA PRO A 102 30.50 19.89 -18.29
C PRO A 102 31.36 19.28 -17.18
N TYR A 103 32.67 19.20 -17.43
CA TYR A 103 33.64 18.62 -16.49
C TYR A 103 33.59 19.25 -15.08
N THR A 104 33.33 20.55 -14.98
CA THR A 104 33.19 21.25 -13.69
C THR A 104 32.07 20.68 -12.84
N TRP A 105 30.95 20.28 -13.46
CA TRP A 105 29.83 19.66 -12.76
C TRP A 105 30.21 18.29 -12.17
N HIS A 106 30.99 17.50 -12.90
CA HIS A 106 31.52 16.22 -12.40
C HIS A 106 32.56 16.39 -11.30
N GLY A 107 33.23 17.53 -11.22
CA GLY A 107 34.14 17.87 -10.11
C GLY A 107 33.42 18.29 -8.83
N GLU A 108 32.22 18.87 -8.95
CA GLU A 108 31.41 19.36 -7.82
C GLU A 108 30.45 18.29 -7.24
N ASN A 109 30.14 17.23 -7.99
CA ASN A 109 29.18 16.20 -7.60
C ASN A 109 29.88 14.85 -7.39
N SER A 110 29.60 14.18 -6.27
CA SER A 110 30.23 12.89 -5.97
C SER A 110 29.72 11.78 -6.90
N THR A 111 30.62 10.88 -7.33
CA THR A 111 30.24 9.73 -8.17
C THR A 111 29.17 8.85 -7.50
N GLY A 112 29.20 8.74 -6.16
CA GLY A 112 28.21 8.01 -5.39
C GLY A 112 26.80 8.60 -5.53
N ASP A 113 26.66 9.93 -5.41
CA ASP A 113 25.38 10.61 -5.54
C ASP A 113 24.80 10.46 -6.95
N ILE A 114 25.66 10.52 -7.97
CA ILE A 114 25.26 10.33 -9.37
C ILE A 114 24.70 8.91 -9.57
N ILE A 115 25.37 7.88 -9.05
CA ILE A 115 24.90 6.49 -9.11
C ILE A 115 23.58 6.33 -8.36
N GLN A 116 23.45 6.92 -7.17
CA GLN A 116 22.24 6.83 -6.35
C GLN A 116 21.02 7.45 -7.07
N ARG A 117 21.20 8.62 -7.70
CA ARG A 117 20.16 9.27 -8.50
C ARG A 117 19.69 8.40 -9.67
N CYS A 118 20.61 7.73 -10.37
CA CYS A 118 20.27 6.84 -11.49
C CYS A 118 19.64 5.50 -11.06
N THR A 119 19.81 5.11 -9.80
CA THR A 119 19.40 3.80 -9.30
C THR A 119 18.24 3.89 -8.33
N SER A 120 18.51 4.31 -7.09
CA SER A 120 17.58 4.33 -5.96
C SER A 120 16.47 5.36 -6.14
N ASP A 121 16.82 6.57 -6.59
CA ASP A 121 15.83 7.64 -6.71
C ASP A 121 14.83 7.34 -7.83
N VAL A 122 15.31 6.88 -8.99
CA VAL A 122 14.44 6.41 -10.08
C VAL A 122 13.56 5.25 -9.62
N GLN A 123 14.09 4.31 -8.83
CA GLN A 123 13.29 3.21 -8.28
C GLN A 123 12.22 3.71 -7.30
N THR A 124 12.51 4.75 -6.53
CA THR A 124 11.54 5.39 -5.63
C THR A 124 10.41 6.05 -6.42
N ILE A 125 10.74 6.75 -7.51
CA ILE A 125 9.76 7.35 -8.43
C ILE A 125 8.89 6.27 -9.08
N LYS A 126 9.49 5.15 -9.52
CA LYS A 126 8.75 3.98 -10.04
C LYS A 126 7.70 3.51 -9.04
N ARG A 127 8.12 3.25 -7.81
CA ARG A 127 7.24 2.77 -6.74
C ARG A 127 6.10 3.74 -6.49
N PHE A 128 6.39 5.04 -6.47
CA PHE A 128 5.35 6.06 -6.30
C PHE A 128 4.33 6.04 -7.45
N ILE A 129 4.78 6.08 -8.71
CA ILE A 129 3.87 6.19 -9.87
C ILE A 129 3.12 4.88 -10.14
N SER A 130 3.82 3.75 -10.09
CA SER A 130 3.29 2.47 -10.56
C SER A 130 2.58 1.67 -9.47
N GLU A 131 2.89 1.92 -8.20
CA GLU A 131 2.27 1.22 -7.07
C GLU A 131 1.37 2.17 -6.28
N GLN A 132 1.94 3.19 -5.64
CA GLN A 132 1.22 4.03 -4.69
C GLN A 132 0.10 4.85 -5.35
N LEU A 133 0.41 5.55 -6.45
CA LEU A 133 -0.56 6.37 -7.15
C LEU A 133 -1.70 5.51 -7.73
N VAL A 134 -1.36 4.38 -8.34
CA VAL A 134 -2.33 3.41 -8.86
C VAL A 134 -3.23 2.87 -7.74
N GLN A 135 -2.65 2.55 -6.59
CA GLN A 135 -3.40 2.09 -5.42
C GLN A 135 -4.33 3.18 -4.88
N LEU A 136 -3.89 4.44 -4.80
CA LEU A 136 -4.73 5.57 -4.40
C LEU A 136 -5.94 5.72 -5.33
N PHE A 137 -5.72 5.72 -6.66
CA PHE A 137 -6.82 5.76 -7.63
C PHE A 137 -7.80 4.59 -7.45
N ARG A 138 -7.28 3.37 -7.26
CA ARG A 138 -8.12 2.19 -7.01
C ARG A 138 -8.95 2.34 -5.74
N THR A 139 -8.35 2.79 -4.64
CA THR A 139 -9.04 2.99 -3.36
C THR A 139 -10.14 4.04 -3.48
N VAL A 140 -9.88 5.17 -4.14
CA VAL A 140 -10.89 6.22 -4.36
C VAL A 140 -12.06 5.69 -5.18
N ILE A 141 -11.78 5.01 -6.31
CA ILE A 141 -12.82 4.40 -7.15
C ILE A 141 -13.64 3.40 -6.34
N MET A 142 -12.98 2.55 -5.54
CA MET A 142 -13.65 1.55 -4.71
C MET A 142 -14.56 2.19 -3.66
N ILE A 143 -14.11 3.24 -2.96
CA ILE A 143 -14.93 3.97 -1.98
C ILE A 143 -16.15 4.60 -2.67
N VAL A 144 -15.95 5.29 -3.79
CA VAL A 144 -17.04 5.95 -4.53
C VAL A 144 -18.08 4.92 -5.00
N LEU A 145 -17.63 3.82 -5.62
CA LEU A 145 -18.52 2.75 -6.06
C LEU A 145 -19.24 2.11 -4.87
N ALA A 146 -18.54 1.81 -3.77
CA ALA A 146 -19.15 1.23 -2.59
C ALA A 146 -20.26 2.13 -2.02
N LEU A 147 -20.02 3.44 -1.89
CA LEU A 147 -21.02 4.40 -1.42
C LEU A 147 -22.22 4.50 -2.36
N ILE A 148 -22.01 4.52 -3.68
CA ILE A 148 -23.11 4.55 -4.67
C ILE A 148 -23.99 3.30 -4.50
N PHE A 149 -23.37 2.12 -4.43
CA PHE A 149 -24.12 0.87 -4.31
C PHE A 149 -24.83 0.75 -2.96
N MET A 150 -24.19 1.18 -1.87
CA MET A 150 -24.78 1.17 -0.54
C MET A 150 -25.94 2.16 -0.42
N GLY A 151 -25.79 3.36 -1.01
CA GLY A 151 -26.83 4.39 -1.06
C GLY A 151 -28.08 3.95 -1.84
N ARG A 152 -27.92 3.10 -2.85
CA ARG A 152 -29.04 2.48 -3.60
C ARG A 152 -29.83 1.46 -2.76
N ILE A 153 -29.19 0.84 -1.76
CA ILE A 153 -29.84 -0.15 -0.89
C ILE A 153 -30.49 0.57 0.30
N HIS A 154 -29.70 1.27 1.11
CA HIS A 154 -30.16 2.01 2.28
C HIS A 154 -29.35 3.29 2.50
N PHE A 155 -29.93 4.43 2.12
CA PHE A 155 -29.28 5.75 2.22
C PHE A 155 -28.83 6.12 3.65
N LYS A 156 -29.62 5.78 4.68
CA LYS A 156 -29.27 6.08 6.08
C LYS A 156 -28.01 5.36 6.54
N VAL A 157 -27.84 4.09 6.15
CA VAL A 157 -26.65 3.29 6.51
C VAL A 157 -25.43 3.81 5.74
N MET A 158 -25.59 4.14 4.46
CA MET A 158 -24.53 4.75 3.66
C MET A 158 -24.02 6.05 4.28
N LEU A 159 -24.91 6.93 4.75
CA LEU A 159 -24.54 8.19 5.38
C LEU A 159 -23.73 7.95 6.68
N GLY A 160 -24.14 6.98 7.49
CA GLY A 160 -23.41 6.58 8.69
C GLY A 160 -21.98 6.13 8.37
N SER A 161 -21.81 5.27 7.36
CA SER A 161 -20.50 4.80 6.92
C SER A 161 -19.66 5.90 6.25
N ALA A 162 -20.30 6.81 5.50
CA ALA A 162 -19.61 7.92 4.84
C ALA A 162 -18.97 8.89 5.83
N VAL A 163 -19.57 9.07 7.03
CA VAL A 163 -19.00 9.90 8.10
C VAL A 163 -17.72 9.29 8.69
N MET A 164 -17.55 7.98 8.66
CA MET A 164 -16.31 7.34 9.13
C MET A 164 -15.12 7.60 8.21
N ILE A 165 -15.35 7.85 6.92
CA ILE A 165 -14.27 8.12 5.95
C ILE A 165 -13.42 9.34 6.36
N PRO A 166 -13.99 10.55 6.56
CA PRO A 166 -13.20 11.71 6.97
C PRO A 166 -12.58 11.52 8.37
N VAL A 167 -13.21 10.76 9.27
CA VAL A 167 -12.64 10.45 10.59
C VAL A 167 -11.36 9.62 10.44
N ILE A 168 -11.39 8.56 9.63
CA ILE A 168 -10.21 7.73 9.33
C ILE A 168 -9.12 8.56 8.67
N VAL A 169 -9.47 9.36 7.64
CA VAL A 169 -8.49 10.20 6.93
C VAL A 169 -7.82 11.21 7.88
N LEU A 170 -8.60 11.93 8.68
CA LEU A 170 -8.09 12.94 9.61
C LEU A 170 -7.13 12.33 10.63
N TYR A 171 -7.55 11.23 11.26
CA TYR A 171 -6.75 10.51 12.22
C TYR A 171 -5.45 9.96 11.59
N SER A 172 -5.53 9.34 10.41
CA SER A 172 -4.36 8.84 9.68
C SER A 172 -3.38 9.96 9.35
N LEU A 173 -3.86 11.15 8.96
CA LEU A 173 -2.99 12.31 8.70
C LEU A 173 -2.27 12.81 9.97
N VAL A 174 -2.99 12.88 11.10
CA VAL A 174 -2.40 13.28 12.38
C VAL A 174 -1.30 12.31 12.81
N PHE A 175 -1.53 11.00 12.69
CA PHE A 175 -0.52 10.01 13.05
C PHE A 175 0.61 9.93 12.04
N HIS A 176 0.36 10.14 10.75
CA HIS A 176 1.40 10.20 9.73
C HIS A 176 2.45 11.28 10.06
N VAL A 177 2.01 12.49 10.41
CA VAL A 177 2.92 13.59 10.79
C VAL A 177 3.69 13.26 12.08
N LYS A 178 3.02 12.70 13.09
CA LYS A 178 3.65 12.33 14.37
C LYS A 178 4.69 11.21 14.21
N ILE A 179 4.36 10.18 13.45
CA ILE A 179 5.26 9.06 13.16
C ILE A 179 6.45 9.56 12.35
N GLY A 180 6.21 10.40 11.32
CA GLY A 180 7.28 10.99 10.51
C GLY A 180 8.28 11.77 11.35
N SER A 181 7.82 12.69 12.19
CA SER A 181 8.71 13.47 13.07
C SER A 181 9.42 12.62 14.13
N ALA A 182 8.81 11.55 14.61
CA ALA A 182 9.47 10.62 15.54
C ALA A 182 10.53 9.76 14.83
N PHE A 183 10.27 9.37 13.57
CA PHE A 183 11.19 8.60 12.74
C PHE A 183 12.43 9.42 12.38
N GLU A 184 12.26 10.69 12.01
CA GLU A 184 13.37 11.61 11.72
C GLU A 184 14.38 11.69 12.89
N LYS A 185 13.88 11.78 14.13
CA LYS A 185 14.75 11.76 15.33
C LYS A 185 15.47 10.43 15.54
N VAL A 186 14.83 9.31 15.21
CA VAL A 186 15.46 7.99 15.29
C VAL A 186 16.60 7.89 14.28
N ASP A 187 16.38 8.38 13.06
CA ASP A 187 17.35 8.37 11.95
C ASP A 187 18.57 9.28 12.27
N GLU A 188 18.33 10.46 12.84
CA GLU A 188 19.40 11.36 13.33
C GLU A 188 20.29 10.68 14.39
N GLU A 189 19.68 10.05 15.41
CA GLU A 189 20.41 9.39 16.49
C GLU A 189 21.13 8.11 16.03
N GLU A 190 20.58 7.40 15.05
CA GLU A 190 21.24 6.29 14.35
C GLU A 190 22.49 6.75 13.62
N GLY A 191 22.44 7.92 12.97
CA GLY A 191 23.60 8.55 12.31
C GLY A 191 24.72 8.89 13.29
N VAL A 192 24.38 9.44 14.47
CA VAL A 192 25.36 9.71 15.54
C VAL A 192 25.97 8.41 16.07
N LEU A 193 25.15 7.39 16.34
CA LEU A 193 25.61 6.09 16.81
C LEU A 193 26.56 5.43 15.80
N SER A 194 26.20 5.47 14.52
CA SER A 194 27.01 4.95 13.42
C SER A 194 28.35 5.69 13.29
N SER A 195 28.35 7.01 13.49
CA SER A 195 29.57 7.82 13.48
C SER A 195 30.53 7.42 14.59
N ILE A 196 30.03 7.14 15.81
CA ILE A 196 30.84 6.64 16.94
C ILE A 196 31.50 5.30 16.57
N VAL A 197 30.75 4.40 15.95
CA VAL A 197 31.28 3.10 15.52
C VAL A 197 32.34 3.27 14.43
N GLN A 198 32.10 4.13 13.45
CA GLN A 198 33.03 4.40 12.36
C GLN A 198 34.35 5.00 12.86
N GLU A 199 34.30 5.95 13.80
CA GLU A 199 35.47 6.53 14.46
C GLU A 199 36.26 5.46 15.21
N ASN A 200 35.58 4.61 15.98
CA ASN A 200 36.23 3.53 16.74
C ASN A 200 36.86 2.46 15.85
N LEU A 201 36.25 2.11 14.72
CA LEU A 201 36.80 1.14 13.77
C LEU A 201 38.02 1.70 13.03
N THR A 202 37.96 2.97 12.63
CA THR A 202 39.07 3.63 11.91
C THR A 202 40.22 3.94 12.86
N GLY A 203 39.91 4.34 14.09
CA GLY A 203 40.84 4.69 15.17
C GLY A 203 41.24 3.52 16.08
N VAL A 204 40.91 2.27 15.74
CA VAL A 204 41.07 1.12 16.66
C VAL A 204 42.48 0.97 17.23
N ARG A 205 43.51 1.29 16.44
CA ARG A 205 44.92 1.25 16.87
C ARG A 205 45.21 2.30 17.95
N VAL A 206 44.61 3.49 17.83
CA VAL A 206 44.75 4.60 18.78
C VAL A 206 44.01 4.26 20.07
N VAL A 207 42.76 3.79 19.97
CA VAL A 207 41.95 3.39 21.14
C VAL A 207 42.68 2.34 21.97
N ARG A 208 43.28 1.33 21.31
CA ARG A 208 44.09 0.28 21.97
C ARG A 208 45.40 0.82 22.53
N ALA A 209 46.12 1.65 21.79
CA ALA A 209 47.40 2.22 22.25
C ALA A 209 47.25 3.03 23.53
N PHE A 210 46.09 3.69 23.73
CA PHE A 210 45.79 4.47 24.93
C PHE A 210 44.93 3.72 25.96
N GLY A 211 44.59 2.44 25.74
CA GLY A 211 43.77 1.64 26.66
C GLY A 211 42.38 2.21 26.92
N ARG A 212 41.77 2.88 25.93
CA ARG A 212 40.50 3.63 26.07
C ARG A 212 39.25 2.81 25.69
N GLU A 213 39.35 1.49 25.66
CA GLU A 213 38.29 0.60 25.18
C GLU A 213 37.01 0.71 26.02
N ASP A 214 37.13 0.71 27.36
CA ASP A 214 35.97 0.86 28.25
C ASP A 214 35.32 2.25 28.17
N TYR A 215 36.14 3.29 27.94
CA TYR A 215 35.64 4.64 27.75
C TYR A 215 34.79 4.75 26.47
N GLU A 216 35.28 4.22 25.36
CA GLU A 216 34.56 4.20 24.09
C GLU A 216 33.32 3.30 24.14
N ARG A 217 33.38 2.19 24.88
CA ARG A 217 32.19 1.36 25.16
C ARG A 217 31.13 2.16 25.93
N GLY A 218 31.52 2.88 26.99
CA GLY A 218 30.58 3.72 27.74
C GLY A 218 29.99 4.85 26.90
N ARG A 219 30.79 5.45 26.01
CA ARG A 219 30.33 6.46 25.04
C ARG A 219 29.27 5.89 24.09
N PHE A 220 29.53 4.70 23.54
CA PHE A 220 28.59 3.98 22.68
C PHE A 220 27.31 3.59 23.44
N GLU A 221 27.42 2.99 24.62
CA GLU A 221 26.26 2.57 25.43
C GLU A 221 25.36 3.75 25.79
N LYS A 222 25.95 4.89 26.16
CA LYS A 222 25.20 6.12 26.44
C LYS A 222 24.39 6.58 25.23
N GLN A 223 25.01 6.62 24.05
CA GLN A 223 24.32 7.00 22.82
C GLN A 223 23.26 5.97 22.40
N ASN A 224 23.57 4.68 22.54
CA ASN A 224 22.64 3.59 22.23
C ASN A 224 21.39 3.63 23.12
N ASN A 225 21.52 4.04 24.39
CA ASN A 225 20.38 4.23 25.29
C ASN A 225 19.48 5.39 24.84
N TYR A 226 20.05 6.50 24.36
CA TYR A 226 19.28 7.61 23.78
C TYR A 226 18.52 7.16 22.53
N TYR A 227 19.22 6.54 21.58
CA TYR A 227 18.63 5.97 20.36
C TYR A 227 17.48 5.02 20.70
N THR A 228 17.69 4.08 21.63
CA THR A 228 16.66 3.13 22.07
C THR A 228 15.44 3.84 22.67
N GLY A 229 15.64 4.91 23.46
CA GLY A 229 14.55 5.71 24.00
C GLY A 229 13.67 6.37 22.92
N PHE A 230 14.29 6.91 21.87
CA PHE A 230 13.55 7.45 20.72
C PHE A 230 12.83 6.35 19.94
N TRP A 231 13.47 5.19 19.75
CA TRP A 231 12.85 4.03 19.10
C TRP A 231 11.62 3.53 19.85
N ILE A 232 11.67 3.43 21.18
CA ILE A 232 10.53 3.06 22.02
C ILE A 232 9.39 4.08 21.87
N ARG A 233 9.70 5.38 21.81
CA ARG A 233 8.69 6.42 21.58
C ARG A 233 8.04 6.29 20.19
N LEU A 234 8.82 6.04 19.15
CA LEU A 234 8.32 5.78 17.80
C LEU A 234 7.41 4.54 17.76
N MET A 235 7.83 3.43 18.40
CA MET A 235 7.02 2.22 18.54
C MET A 235 5.72 2.49 19.28
N THR A 236 5.76 3.30 20.34
CA THR A 236 4.58 3.64 21.15
C THR A 236 3.57 4.44 20.32
N ILE A 237 4.03 5.43 19.54
CA ILE A 237 3.16 6.19 18.63
C ILE A 237 2.58 5.26 17.55
N SER A 238 3.39 4.34 17.04
CA SER A 238 2.95 3.36 16.03
C SER A 238 1.96 2.35 16.60
N SER A 239 2.14 1.86 17.83
CA SER A 239 1.21 0.94 18.47
C SER A 239 -0.13 1.62 18.74
N MET A 240 -0.11 2.85 19.24
CA MET A 240 -1.32 3.69 19.34
C MET A 240 -2.00 3.84 17.98
N TYR A 241 -1.23 3.96 16.89
CA TYR A 241 -1.79 4.06 15.55
C TYR A 241 -2.65 2.84 15.18
N TRP A 242 -2.09 1.64 15.38
CA TRP A 242 -2.78 0.38 15.10
C TRP A 242 -3.95 0.14 16.06
N SER A 243 -3.79 0.40 17.35
CA SER A 243 -4.85 0.19 18.34
C SER A 243 -6.10 1.04 18.07
N VAL A 244 -5.92 2.32 17.71
CA VAL A 244 -7.08 3.18 17.38
C VAL A 244 -7.70 2.75 16.04
N ALA A 245 -6.89 2.30 15.07
CA ALA A 245 -7.41 1.76 13.82
C ALA A 245 -8.27 0.50 14.06
N ASP A 246 -7.83 -0.41 14.92
CA ASP A 246 -8.58 -1.62 15.28
C ASP A 246 -9.90 -1.28 16.01
N ILE A 247 -9.90 -0.29 16.91
CA ILE A 247 -11.12 0.18 17.57
C ILE A 247 -12.10 0.80 16.57
N LEU A 248 -11.61 1.59 15.62
CA LEU A 248 -12.46 2.24 14.60
C LEU A 248 -13.01 1.27 13.56
N THR A 249 -12.31 0.16 13.30
CA THR A 249 -12.71 -0.83 12.29
C THR A 249 -13.46 -2.03 12.87
N GLY A 250 -13.23 -2.35 14.14
CA GLY A 250 -13.91 -3.42 14.88
C GLY A 250 -15.24 -3.02 15.51
N LEU A 251 -15.61 -1.74 15.46
CA LEU A 251 -16.88 -1.19 15.94
C LEU A 251 -17.84 -0.95 14.76
#